data_AF-A0A7C5T4Z5-F1
#
_entry.id   AF-A0A7C5T4Z5-F1
#
_cell.length_a   1.000
_cell.length_b   1.000
_cell.length_c   1.000
_cell.angle_alpha   90.00
_cell.angle_beta   90.00
_cell.angle_gamma   90.00
#
_symmetry.space_group_name_H-M   'P 1'
#
loop_
_entity.id
_entity.type
_entity.pdbx_description
1 polymer ?
#
loop_
_entity_poly.entity_id
_entity_poly.type
_entity_poly.pdbx_seq_one_letter_code
_entity_poly.pdbx_strand_id
1 'polypeptide(L)'
;MCWGVLGRVVSVSGLEAEVEVGGAVIRALVAMEGLNPGDVVLVHAGVVLEKVDREDVLRNLSVYYDLMKYHYVFNGIPEEEASSRAREDLVKLATELGVPADEVLRSIQEGVEPPGREGGKRPPEVPEGAFSVEYTVQLAETDYLQVMHYTNYMRVCERAFMALLREVGLSYTRLIHEYGVFIPTVEVSAKIKSPARMDNTLRVYVWVEEIGRKHIKYRCVVENKATGRVSADVVHVAVCTDTAITSSHEIPEDLRTALSRYLITSSSS
;
A
#
# COMPACT_ATOMS: atom_id res chain seq x y z
N MET A 1 -10.24 -9.78 -14.12
CA MET A 1 -9.97 -8.33 -14.02
C MET A 1 -9.24 -7.90 -15.27
N CYS A 2 -9.65 -6.82 -15.92
CA CYS A 2 -8.96 -6.30 -17.10
C CYS A 2 -7.68 -5.57 -16.67
N TRP A 3 -6.63 -5.62 -17.46
CA TRP A 3 -5.36 -4.93 -17.21
C TRP A 3 -5.36 -3.55 -17.88
N GLY A 4 -4.84 -2.52 -17.21
CA GLY A 4 -4.63 -1.19 -17.81
C GLY A 4 -3.28 -1.15 -18.53
N VAL A 5 -3.27 -0.87 -19.83
CA VAL A 5 -2.04 -0.83 -20.64
C VAL A 5 -1.59 0.60 -20.87
N LEU A 6 -0.28 0.83 -20.82
CA LEU A 6 0.30 2.11 -21.20
C LEU A 6 0.32 2.25 -22.72
N GLY A 7 0.07 3.46 -23.20
CA GLY A 7 0.26 3.79 -24.61
C GLY A 7 0.50 5.26 -24.85
N ARG A 8 1.04 5.58 -26.01
CA ARG A 8 1.26 6.96 -26.46
C ARG A 8 0.12 7.40 -27.35
N VAL A 9 -0.44 8.56 -27.08
CA VAL A 9 -1.50 9.13 -27.93
C VAL A 9 -0.92 9.54 -29.27
N VAL A 10 -1.47 9.00 -30.35
CA VAL A 10 -1.13 9.34 -31.74
C VAL A 10 -1.99 10.49 -32.22
N SER A 11 -3.30 10.41 -31.99
CA SER A 11 -4.27 11.42 -32.42
C SER A 11 -5.46 11.47 -31.48
N VAL A 12 -6.13 12.62 -31.41
CA VAL A 12 -7.35 12.83 -30.61
C VAL A 12 -8.43 13.40 -31.52
N SER A 13 -9.60 12.74 -31.54
CA SER A 13 -10.73 13.06 -32.39
C SER A 13 -12.04 13.03 -31.58
N GLY A 14 -12.40 14.17 -31.00
CA GLY A 14 -13.63 14.29 -30.20
C GLY A 14 -13.58 13.45 -28.92
N LEU A 15 -14.46 12.45 -28.81
CA LEU A 15 -14.52 11.54 -27.66
C LEU A 15 -13.62 10.30 -27.82
N GLU A 16 -12.82 10.23 -28.88
CA GLU A 16 -11.93 9.10 -29.17
C GLU A 16 -10.49 9.57 -29.33
N ALA A 17 -9.55 8.67 -29.01
CA ALA A 17 -8.13 8.84 -29.28
C ALA A 17 -7.57 7.55 -29.89
N GLU A 18 -6.62 7.71 -30.82
CA GLU A 18 -5.77 6.63 -31.27
C GLU A 18 -4.55 6.57 -30.35
N VAL A 19 -4.32 5.40 -29.74
CA VAL A 19 -3.25 5.18 -28.78
C VAL A 19 -2.38 4.04 -29.28
N GLU A 20 -1.09 4.28 -29.41
CA GLU A 20 -0.08 3.27 -29.74
C GLU A 20 0.35 2.53 -28.47
N VAL A 21 0.16 1.21 -28.48
CA VAL A 21 0.48 0.29 -27.38
C VAL A 21 1.30 -0.86 -27.97
N GLY A 22 2.59 -0.93 -27.64
CA GLY A 22 3.47 -2.03 -28.06
C GLY A 22 3.49 -2.25 -29.58
N GLY A 23 3.58 -1.17 -30.36
CA GLY A 23 3.58 -1.19 -31.83
C GLY A 23 2.22 -1.40 -32.51
N ALA A 24 1.13 -1.52 -31.74
CA ALA A 24 -0.24 -1.57 -32.28
C ALA A 24 -1.01 -0.29 -31.95
N VAL A 25 -1.83 0.21 -32.88
CA VAL A 25 -2.71 1.36 -32.64
C VAL A 25 -4.11 0.87 -32.27
N ILE A 26 -4.60 1.29 -31.11
CA ILE A 26 -5.95 1.02 -30.63
C ILE A 26 -6.77 2.31 -30.58
N ARG A 27 -8.08 2.21 -30.86
CA ARG A 27 -9.03 3.31 -30.61
C ARG A 27 -9.57 3.18 -29.20
N ALA A 28 -9.47 4.25 -28.42
CA ALA A 28 -9.93 4.32 -27.05
C ALA A 28 -10.84 5.54 -26.85
N LEU A 29 -11.86 5.41 -25.99
CA LEU A 29 -12.69 6.53 -25.57
C LEU A 29 -11.90 7.44 -24.62
N VAL A 30 -12.07 8.75 -24.75
CA VAL A 30 -11.38 9.74 -23.93
C VAL A 30 -12.30 10.16 -22.79
N ALA A 31 -11.98 9.75 -21.56
CA ALA A 31 -12.74 10.09 -20.35
C ALA A 31 -12.11 11.26 -19.56
N MET A 32 -11.31 12.11 -20.22
CA MET A 32 -10.60 13.22 -19.59
C MET A 32 -10.46 14.43 -20.51
N GLU A 33 -10.19 15.59 -19.94
CA GLU A 33 -9.91 16.82 -20.71
C GLU A 33 -8.42 17.02 -20.95
N GLY A 34 -8.11 17.80 -21.99
CA GLY A 34 -6.76 18.28 -22.27
C GLY A 34 -5.79 17.23 -22.80
N LEU A 35 -6.28 16.13 -23.38
CA LEU A 35 -5.45 15.11 -24.01
C LEU A 35 -4.86 15.59 -25.34
N ASN A 36 -3.55 15.43 -25.52
CA ASN A 36 -2.81 15.85 -26.70
C ASN A 36 -2.03 14.68 -27.32
N PRO A 37 -1.78 14.71 -28.64
CA PRO A 37 -0.81 13.82 -29.29
C PRO A 37 0.56 13.88 -28.59
N GLY A 38 1.16 12.71 -28.37
CA GLY A 38 2.42 12.53 -27.66
C GLY A 38 2.29 12.28 -26.15
N ASP A 39 1.13 12.53 -25.55
CA ASP A 39 0.89 12.18 -24.15
C ASP A 39 0.98 10.67 -23.94
N VAL A 40 1.54 10.25 -22.81
CA VAL A 40 1.48 8.85 -22.36
C VAL A 40 0.26 8.68 -21.47
N VAL A 41 -0.55 7.66 -21.74
CA VAL A 41 -1.84 7.42 -21.08
C VAL A 41 -1.99 6.00 -20.60
N LEU A 42 -2.85 5.82 -19.60
CA LEU A 42 -3.30 4.52 -19.15
C LEU A 42 -4.64 4.18 -19.83
N VAL A 43 -4.64 3.14 -20.64
CA VAL A 43 -5.84 2.63 -21.31
C VAL A 43 -6.37 1.40 -20.57
N HIS A 44 -7.61 1.47 -20.08
CA HIS A 44 -8.28 0.35 -19.44
C HIS A 44 -9.61 0.08 -20.11
N ALA A 45 -9.83 -1.18 -20.52
CA ALA A 45 -11.07 -1.61 -21.18
C ALA A 45 -11.48 -0.71 -22.37
N GLY A 46 -10.51 -0.20 -23.13
CA GLY A 46 -10.74 0.68 -24.29
C GLY A 46 -11.04 2.14 -23.92
N VAL A 47 -10.72 2.58 -22.69
CA VAL A 47 -10.91 3.96 -22.24
C VAL A 47 -9.58 4.53 -21.75
N VAL A 48 -9.24 5.73 -22.20
CA VAL A 48 -8.15 6.56 -21.65
C VAL A 48 -8.62 7.12 -20.31
N LEU A 49 -8.03 6.63 -19.21
CA LEU A 49 -8.40 7.03 -17.86
C LEU A 49 -7.69 8.32 -17.42
N GLU A 50 -6.39 8.38 -17.67
CA GLU A 50 -5.55 9.50 -17.23
C GLU A 50 -4.29 9.61 -18.09
N LYS A 51 -3.68 10.81 -18.03
CA LYS A 51 -2.29 11.01 -18.42
C LYS A 51 -1.39 10.47 -17.33
N VAL A 52 -0.36 9.76 -17.75
CA VAL A 52 0.61 9.14 -16.87
C VAL A 52 1.88 9.97 -16.91
N ASP A 53 2.33 10.46 -15.76
CA ASP A 53 3.59 11.18 -15.67
C ASP A 53 4.79 10.22 -15.81
N ARG A 54 6.00 10.78 -15.98
CA ARG A 54 7.19 9.97 -16.25
C ARG A 54 7.53 8.99 -15.12
N GLU A 55 7.26 9.35 -13.87
CA GLU A 55 7.49 8.47 -12.72
C GLU A 55 6.49 7.32 -12.67
N ASP A 56 5.21 7.59 -12.97
CA ASP A 56 4.15 6.59 -13.10
C ASP A 56 4.37 5.63 -14.29
N VAL A 57 4.98 6.11 -15.39
CA VAL A 57 5.38 5.25 -16.51
C VAL A 57 6.46 4.25 -16.08
N LEU A 58 7.51 4.71 -15.40
CA LEU A 58 8.58 3.84 -14.90
C LEU A 58 8.07 2.79 -13.91
N ARG A 59 7.09 3.14 -13.06
CA ARG A 59 6.41 2.20 -12.16
C ARG A 59 5.68 1.09 -12.90
N ASN A 60 4.93 1.44 -13.94
CA ASN A 60 4.17 0.44 -14.68
C ASN A 60 5.14 -0.50 -15.41
N LEU A 61 6.25 0.03 -15.94
CA LEU A 61 7.26 -0.75 -16.64
C LEU A 61 7.90 -1.84 -15.76
N SER A 62 8.04 -1.65 -14.43
CA SER A 62 8.50 -2.75 -13.57
C SER A 62 7.52 -3.93 -13.54
N VAL A 63 6.21 -3.66 -13.62
CA VAL A 63 5.23 -4.74 -13.68
C VAL A 63 5.25 -5.44 -15.05
N TYR A 64 5.50 -4.70 -16.13
CA TYR A 64 5.75 -5.31 -17.45
C TYR A 64 6.99 -6.22 -17.41
N TYR A 65 8.06 -5.82 -16.72
CA TYR A 65 9.25 -6.65 -16.53
C TYR A 65 8.92 -7.98 -15.85
N ASP A 66 8.20 -7.94 -14.73
CA ASP A 66 7.84 -9.14 -13.98
C ASP A 66 6.94 -10.07 -14.81
N LEU A 67 5.98 -9.50 -15.54
CA LEU A 67 5.14 -10.26 -16.47
C LEU A 67 5.93 -10.91 -17.61
N MET A 68 6.86 -10.16 -18.22
CA MET A 68 7.73 -10.68 -19.29
C MET A 68 8.65 -11.79 -18.78
N LYS A 69 9.30 -11.58 -17.61
CA LYS A 69 10.14 -12.58 -16.97
C LYS A 69 9.34 -13.84 -16.66
N TYR A 70 8.15 -13.69 -16.05
CA TYR A 70 7.27 -14.82 -15.75
C TYR A 70 6.84 -15.55 -17.02
N HIS A 71 6.47 -14.83 -18.08
CA HIS A 71 6.15 -15.43 -19.38
C HIS A 71 7.31 -16.27 -19.92
N TYR A 72 8.54 -15.77 -19.87
CA TYR A 72 9.71 -16.50 -20.34
C TYR A 72 10.01 -17.75 -19.51
N VAL A 73 9.97 -17.65 -18.18
CA VAL A 73 10.13 -18.81 -17.29
C VAL A 73 9.04 -19.84 -17.53
N PHE A 74 7.78 -19.41 -17.66
CA PHE A 74 6.65 -20.28 -17.96
C PHE A 74 6.83 -21.05 -19.28
N ASN A 75 7.48 -20.44 -20.27
CA ASN A 75 7.82 -21.07 -21.55
C ASN A 75 9.13 -21.87 -21.52
N GLY A 76 9.66 -22.18 -20.33
CA GLY A 76 10.81 -23.09 -20.16
C GLY A 76 12.18 -22.42 -20.30
N ILE A 77 12.25 -21.09 -20.33
CA ILE A 77 13.53 -20.37 -20.33
C ILE A 77 14.07 -20.30 -18.89
N PRO A 78 15.35 -20.62 -18.65
CA PRO A 78 15.96 -20.48 -17.32
C PRO A 78 15.83 -19.05 -16.77
N GLU A 79 15.66 -18.90 -15.46
CA GLU A 79 15.32 -17.61 -14.83
C GLU A 79 16.34 -16.49 -15.12
N GLU A 80 17.63 -16.83 -15.19
CA GLU A 80 18.71 -15.89 -15.48
C GLU A 80 18.65 -15.37 -16.94
N GLU A 81 18.34 -16.25 -17.88
CA GLU A 81 18.14 -15.91 -19.29
C GLU A 81 16.82 -15.15 -19.49
N ALA A 82 15.73 -15.59 -18.83
CA ALA A 82 14.44 -14.92 -18.83
C ALA A 82 14.54 -13.47 -18.33
N SER A 83 15.32 -13.26 -17.27
CA SER A 83 15.58 -11.93 -16.70
C SER A 83 16.33 -11.02 -17.68
N SER A 84 17.22 -11.58 -18.49
CA SER A 84 17.98 -10.83 -19.50
C SER A 84 17.09 -10.44 -20.69
N ARG A 85 16.32 -11.40 -21.22
CA ARG A 85 15.36 -11.15 -22.31
C ARG A 85 14.28 -10.14 -21.91
N ALA A 86 13.74 -10.26 -20.71
CA ALA A 86 12.75 -9.31 -20.20
C ALA A 86 13.31 -7.87 -20.09
N ARG A 87 14.59 -7.70 -19.76
CA ARG A 87 15.23 -6.36 -19.76
C ARG A 87 15.32 -5.78 -21.17
N GLU A 88 15.72 -6.59 -22.15
CA GLU A 88 15.82 -6.13 -23.54
C GLU A 88 14.48 -5.68 -24.11
N ASP A 89 13.43 -6.45 -23.88
CA ASP A 89 12.09 -6.11 -24.38
C ASP A 89 11.47 -4.92 -23.63
N LEU A 90 11.75 -4.79 -22.33
CA LEU A 90 11.31 -3.62 -21.59
C LEU A 90 11.99 -2.33 -22.09
N VAL A 91 13.27 -2.39 -22.46
CA VAL A 91 13.98 -1.24 -23.06
C VAL A 91 13.34 -0.83 -24.40
N LYS A 92 12.90 -1.79 -25.22
CA LYS A 92 12.17 -1.49 -26.46
C LYS A 92 10.86 -0.77 -26.15
N LEU A 93 10.06 -1.32 -25.24
CA LEU A 93 8.78 -0.72 -24.82
C LEU A 93 8.98 0.68 -24.22
N ALA A 94 10.00 0.87 -23.39
CA ALA A 94 10.33 2.17 -22.82
C ALA A 94 10.69 3.20 -23.90
N THR A 95 11.47 2.80 -24.90
CA THR A 95 11.84 3.67 -26.03
C THR A 95 10.60 4.10 -26.82
N GLU A 96 9.67 3.17 -27.06
CA GLU A 96 8.37 3.45 -27.69
C GLU A 96 7.54 4.44 -26.87
N LEU A 97 7.60 4.36 -25.53
CA LEU A 97 6.92 5.31 -24.63
C LEU A 97 7.70 6.63 -24.46
N GLY A 98 8.95 6.71 -24.91
CA GLY A 98 9.78 7.94 -24.86
C GLY A 98 10.54 8.09 -23.55
N VAL A 99 10.80 6.96 -22.90
CA VAL A 99 11.54 6.85 -21.66
C VAL A 99 12.96 6.33 -21.97
N PRO A 100 14.02 7.02 -21.52
CA PRO A 100 15.40 6.58 -21.70
C PRO A 100 15.67 5.19 -21.10
N ALA A 101 16.47 4.39 -21.82
CA ALA A 101 16.78 3.03 -21.42
C ALA A 101 17.54 2.93 -20.08
N ASP A 102 18.42 3.90 -19.80
CA ASP A 102 19.20 3.96 -18.57
C ASP A 102 18.34 4.22 -17.32
N GLU A 103 17.26 4.99 -17.47
CA GLU A 103 16.31 5.30 -16.41
C GLU A 103 15.49 4.05 -16.04
N VAL A 104 15.09 3.28 -17.05
CA VAL A 104 14.30 2.05 -16.92
C VAL A 104 15.13 0.91 -16.32
N LEU A 105 16.37 0.73 -16.78
CA LEU A 105 17.24 -0.32 -16.25
C LEU A 105 17.59 -0.07 -14.77
N ARG A 106 17.75 1.21 -14.38
CA ARG A 106 17.94 1.61 -12.98
C ARG A 106 16.69 1.30 -12.14
N SER A 107 15.49 1.62 -12.65
CA SER A 107 14.25 1.36 -11.91
C SER A 107 14.00 -0.13 -11.63
N ILE A 108 14.38 -1.02 -12.56
CA ILE A 108 14.28 -2.47 -12.37
C ILE A 108 15.36 -2.99 -11.40
N GLN A 109 16.60 -2.49 -11.49
CA GLN A 109 17.71 -2.95 -10.64
C GLN A 109 17.55 -2.55 -9.18
N GLU A 110 17.01 -1.35 -8.93
CA GLU A 110 16.84 -0.81 -7.59
C GLU A 110 15.47 -1.17 -6.97
N GLY A 111 14.61 -1.92 -7.68
CA GLY A 111 13.26 -2.22 -7.19
C GLY A 111 12.46 -0.95 -6.89
N VAL A 112 12.61 0.08 -7.74
CA VAL A 112 12.13 1.44 -7.47
C VAL A 112 10.62 1.51 -7.63
N GLU A 113 9.91 1.22 -6.54
CA GLU A 113 8.73 2.01 -6.24
C GLU A 113 9.18 3.45 -5.91
N PRO A 114 8.42 4.48 -6.32
CA PRO A 114 8.91 5.85 -6.39
C PRO A 114 9.38 6.40 -5.03
N PRO A 115 10.12 7.52 -5.01
CA PRO A 115 9.96 8.49 -3.93
C PRO A 115 8.52 9.01 -3.96
N GLY A 116 7.86 9.11 -2.81
CA GLY A 116 6.55 9.78 -2.76
C GLY A 116 6.71 11.23 -3.14
N ARG A 117 5.68 11.82 -3.80
CA ARG A 117 5.57 13.26 -4.05
C ARG A 117 6.41 14.06 -3.07
N GLU A 118 7.56 14.57 -3.52
CA GLU A 118 8.40 15.43 -2.70
C GLU A 118 7.57 16.65 -2.32
N GLY A 119 7.27 16.76 -1.03
CA GLY A 119 6.29 17.71 -0.48
C GLY A 119 5.43 17.14 0.65
N GLY A 120 5.43 15.82 0.86
CA GLY A 120 4.78 15.20 2.02
C GLY A 120 5.54 15.47 3.32
N LYS A 121 4.83 15.97 4.35
CA LYS A 121 5.34 16.09 5.74
C LYS A 121 6.19 14.87 6.13
N ARG A 122 7.32 15.12 6.82
CA ARG A 122 8.25 14.12 7.37
C ARG A 122 7.49 12.85 7.77
N PRO A 123 7.93 11.64 7.36
CA PRO A 123 7.27 10.40 7.74
C PRO A 123 7.11 10.37 9.27
N PRO A 124 6.02 9.80 9.79
CA PRO A 124 5.83 9.72 11.23
C PRO A 124 7.00 8.92 11.79
N GLU A 125 7.74 9.51 12.73
CA GLU A 125 8.83 8.77 13.38
C GLU A 125 8.20 7.65 14.21
N VAL A 126 8.60 6.41 13.91
CA VAL A 126 8.27 5.25 14.74
C VAL A 126 9.15 5.34 15.99
N PRO A 127 8.56 5.38 17.19
CA PRO A 127 9.36 5.50 18.40
C PRO A 127 10.11 4.20 18.71
N GLU A 128 11.25 4.34 19.38
CA GLU A 128 12.00 3.20 19.91
C GLU A 128 11.14 2.44 20.93
N GLY A 129 11.10 1.11 20.81
CA GLY A 129 10.26 0.26 21.66
C GLY A 129 8.84 -0.02 21.12
N ALA A 130 8.47 0.49 19.95
CA ALA A 130 7.22 0.09 19.29
C ALA A 130 7.22 -1.41 18.96
N PHE A 131 6.09 -2.10 19.19
CA PHE A 131 5.92 -3.48 18.77
C PHE A 131 5.76 -3.53 17.24
N SER A 132 6.23 -4.59 16.59
CA SER A 132 6.07 -4.73 15.15
C SER A 132 5.75 -6.16 14.71
N VAL A 133 4.98 -6.26 13.63
CA VAL A 133 4.69 -7.52 12.93
C VAL A 133 4.84 -7.33 11.44
N GLU A 134 5.12 -8.41 10.72
CA GLU A 134 5.10 -8.41 9.26
C GLU A 134 3.74 -8.87 8.75
N TYR A 135 3.28 -8.23 7.67
CA TYR A 135 2.00 -8.49 7.03
C TYR A 135 2.14 -8.45 5.51
N THR A 136 1.78 -9.53 4.83
CA THR A 136 1.79 -9.58 3.36
C THR A 136 0.41 -9.22 2.82
N VAL A 137 0.37 -8.23 1.92
CA VAL A 137 -0.88 -7.77 1.29
C VAL A 137 -1.48 -8.87 0.42
N GLN A 138 -2.76 -9.14 0.62
CA GLN A 138 -3.48 -10.18 -0.10
C GLN A 138 -4.27 -9.62 -1.29
N LEU A 139 -4.49 -10.45 -2.31
CA LEU A 139 -5.30 -10.07 -3.48
C LEU A 139 -6.69 -9.53 -3.09
N ALA A 140 -7.34 -10.17 -2.11
CA ALA A 140 -8.67 -9.80 -1.62
C ALA A 140 -8.71 -8.40 -0.96
N GLU A 141 -7.56 -7.81 -0.69
CA GLU A 141 -7.42 -6.50 -0.04
C GLU A 141 -7.16 -5.38 -1.05
N THR A 142 -6.91 -5.73 -2.31
CA THR A 142 -6.69 -4.77 -3.40
C THR A 142 -7.99 -4.33 -4.06
N ASP A 143 -8.00 -3.15 -4.65
CA ASP A 143 -9.14 -2.62 -5.40
C ASP A 143 -8.85 -2.47 -6.91
N TYR A 144 -9.76 -1.80 -7.62
CA TYR A 144 -9.67 -1.53 -9.06
C TYR A 144 -8.35 -0.85 -9.47
N LEU A 145 -7.72 -0.09 -8.58
CA LEU A 145 -6.45 0.61 -8.82
C LEU A 145 -5.22 -0.28 -8.54
N GLN A 146 -5.42 -1.57 -8.25
CA GLN A 146 -4.36 -2.56 -8.00
C GLN A 146 -3.45 -2.21 -6.81
N VAL A 147 -4.02 -1.51 -5.84
CA VAL A 147 -3.39 -1.18 -4.56
C VAL A 147 -4.34 -1.60 -3.44
N MET A 148 -3.82 -1.77 -2.23
CA MET A 148 -4.60 -2.10 -1.06
C MET A 148 -5.63 -0.99 -0.82
N HIS A 149 -6.90 -1.35 -0.85
CA HIS A 149 -8.00 -0.43 -0.61
C HIS A 149 -7.83 0.21 0.78
N TYR A 150 -8.04 1.53 0.89
CA TYR A 150 -7.70 2.29 2.08
C TYR A 150 -8.35 1.76 3.38
N THR A 151 -9.54 1.17 3.28
CA THR A 151 -10.26 0.60 4.44
C THR A 151 -9.57 -0.63 5.04
N ASN A 152 -8.71 -1.30 4.28
CA ASN A 152 -8.00 -2.49 4.76
C ASN A 152 -6.83 -2.15 5.68
N TYR A 153 -6.29 -0.93 5.65
CA TYR A 153 -5.25 -0.51 6.59
C TYR A 153 -5.71 -0.59 8.05
N MET A 154 -6.98 -0.28 8.35
CA MET A 154 -7.53 -0.42 9.70
C MET A 154 -7.54 -1.89 10.15
N ARG A 155 -7.86 -2.83 9.24
CA ARG A 155 -7.83 -4.27 9.54
C ARG A 155 -6.43 -4.77 9.81
N VAL A 156 -5.45 -4.28 9.04
CA VAL A 156 -4.03 -4.60 9.23
C VAL A 156 -3.54 -4.08 10.59
N CYS A 157 -3.86 -2.84 10.94
CA CYS A 157 -3.52 -2.26 12.25
C CYS A 157 -4.19 -2.99 13.42
N GLU A 158 -5.47 -3.36 13.29
CA GLU A 158 -6.16 -4.13 14.33
C GLU A 158 -5.52 -5.52 14.52
N ARG A 159 -5.13 -6.21 13.44
CA ARG A 159 -4.39 -7.48 13.53
C ARG A 159 -3.05 -7.32 14.27
N ALA A 160 -2.34 -6.21 14.04
CA ALA A 160 -1.11 -5.90 14.74
C ALA A 160 -1.35 -5.59 16.23
N PHE A 161 -2.39 -4.83 16.56
CA PHE A 161 -2.77 -4.58 17.96
C PHE A 161 -3.21 -5.87 18.68
N MET A 162 -3.95 -6.75 18.01
CA MET A 162 -4.27 -8.09 18.53
C MET A 162 -3.01 -8.93 18.77
N ALA A 163 -1.98 -8.78 17.93
CA ALA A 163 -0.70 -9.46 18.12
C ALA A 163 0.05 -8.88 19.33
N LEU A 164 0.05 -7.56 19.52
CA LEU A 164 0.58 -6.91 20.72
C LEU A 164 -0.11 -7.41 21.98
N LEU A 165 -1.44 -7.50 21.98
CA LEU A 165 -2.22 -8.05 23.08
C LEU A 165 -1.82 -9.49 23.41
N ARG A 166 -1.56 -10.33 22.39
CA ARG A 166 -1.03 -11.69 22.61
C ARG A 166 0.38 -11.69 23.17
N GLU A 167 1.25 -10.83 22.68
CA GLU A 167 2.64 -10.68 23.15
C GLU A 167 2.68 -10.36 24.66
N VAL A 168 1.78 -9.49 25.12
CA VAL A 168 1.68 -9.15 26.54
C VAL A 168 0.80 -10.12 27.35
N GLY A 169 0.39 -11.24 26.75
CA GLY A 169 -0.34 -12.33 27.42
C GLY A 169 -1.83 -12.09 27.62
N LEU A 170 -2.44 -11.08 26.98
CA LEU A 170 -3.84 -10.67 27.16
C LEU A 170 -4.60 -10.61 25.83
N SER A 171 -4.77 -11.77 25.20
CA SER A 171 -5.58 -11.87 23.97
C SER A 171 -7.04 -11.42 24.18
N TYR A 172 -7.73 -11.04 23.11
CA TYR A 172 -9.16 -10.73 23.17
C TYR A 172 -10.00 -11.86 23.78
N THR A 173 -9.69 -13.12 23.46
CA THR A 173 -10.33 -14.30 24.07
C THR A 173 -10.18 -14.26 25.59
N ARG A 174 -9.00 -13.93 26.09
CA ARG A 174 -8.72 -13.82 27.53
C ARG A 174 -9.50 -12.66 28.15
N LEU A 175 -9.47 -11.49 27.52
CA LEU A 175 -10.23 -10.31 27.96
C LEU A 175 -11.74 -10.62 28.08
N ILE A 176 -12.30 -11.33 27.10
CA ILE A 176 -13.71 -11.70 27.08
C ILE A 176 -14.04 -12.75 28.15
N HIS A 177 -13.28 -13.85 28.22
CA HIS A 177 -13.66 -15.00 29.04
C HIS A 177 -13.15 -14.95 30.49
N GLU A 178 -12.00 -14.33 30.74
CA GLU A 178 -11.45 -14.21 32.10
C GLU A 178 -11.85 -12.90 32.78
N TYR A 179 -11.87 -11.79 32.02
CA TYR A 179 -12.15 -10.47 32.58
C TYR A 179 -13.58 -9.97 32.31
N GLY A 180 -14.33 -10.62 31.42
CA GLY A 180 -15.69 -10.21 31.07
C GLY A 180 -15.76 -8.86 30.36
N VAL A 181 -14.68 -8.42 29.71
CA VAL A 181 -14.59 -7.13 29.03
C VAL A 181 -14.26 -7.27 27.54
N PHE A 182 -14.65 -6.24 26.78
CA PHE A 182 -14.26 -6.05 25.40
C PHE A 182 -13.68 -4.64 25.23
N ILE A 183 -12.85 -4.42 24.21
CA ILE A 183 -12.22 -3.12 23.92
C ILE A 183 -12.55 -2.68 22.48
N PRO A 184 -13.82 -2.35 22.18
CA PRO A 184 -14.19 -1.87 20.85
C PRO A 184 -13.49 -0.54 20.51
N THR A 185 -13.03 -0.44 19.26
CA THR A 185 -12.57 0.84 18.69
C THR A 185 -13.78 1.76 18.48
N VAL A 186 -13.75 2.97 19.03
CA VAL A 186 -14.80 4.00 18.91
C VAL A 186 -14.41 5.17 18.01
N GLU A 187 -13.12 5.39 17.78
CA GLU A 187 -12.61 6.43 16.89
C GLU A 187 -11.39 5.91 16.12
N VAL A 188 -11.31 6.25 14.83
CA VAL A 188 -10.15 5.97 13.97
C VAL A 188 -9.84 7.20 13.13
N SER A 189 -8.57 7.60 13.10
CA SER A 189 -8.04 8.61 12.19
C SER A 189 -6.91 8.00 11.37
N ALA A 190 -6.96 8.11 10.04
CA ALA A 190 -5.97 7.52 9.15
C ALA A 190 -5.46 8.53 8.13
N LYS A 191 -4.14 8.50 7.89
CA LYS A 191 -3.49 9.19 6.78
C LYS A 191 -2.86 8.14 5.87
N ILE A 192 -3.39 8.01 4.66
CA ILE A 192 -2.84 7.13 3.62
C ILE A 192 -1.82 7.94 2.81
N LYS A 193 -0.58 7.43 2.74
CA LYS A 193 0.59 8.20 2.29
C LYS A 193 1.25 7.59 1.05
N SER A 194 1.34 6.26 0.98
CA SER A 194 1.85 5.56 -0.20
C SER A 194 1.05 4.29 -0.47
N PRO A 195 0.92 3.88 -1.74
CA PRO A 195 0.24 2.64 -2.08
C PRO A 195 1.00 1.44 -1.51
N ALA A 196 0.27 0.38 -1.23
CA ALA A 196 0.80 -0.96 -1.01
C ALA A 196 0.11 -1.88 -2.01
N ARG A 197 0.86 -2.75 -2.67
CA ARG A 197 0.36 -3.66 -3.71
C ARG A 197 0.32 -5.10 -3.21
N MET A 198 -0.34 -5.97 -3.96
CA MET A 198 -0.33 -7.41 -3.71
C MET A 198 1.10 -7.91 -3.55
N ASP A 199 1.31 -8.86 -2.63
CA ASP A 199 2.60 -9.47 -2.29
C ASP A 199 3.66 -8.52 -1.71
N ASN A 200 3.36 -7.23 -1.54
CA ASN A 200 4.19 -6.37 -0.71
C ASN A 200 4.20 -6.89 0.73
N THR A 201 5.39 -6.98 1.31
CA THR A 201 5.55 -7.22 2.75
C THR A 201 5.56 -5.88 3.48
N LEU A 202 4.58 -5.68 4.34
CA LEU A 202 4.45 -4.50 5.19
C LEU A 202 5.00 -4.83 6.58
N ARG A 203 5.74 -3.89 7.16
CA ARG A 203 6.04 -3.88 8.59
C ARG A 203 5.06 -2.95 9.28
N VAL A 204 4.29 -3.50 10.20
CA VAL A 204 3.23 -2.80 10.91
C VAL A 204 3.73 -2.56 12.33
N TYR A 205 4.07 -1.32 12.63
CA TYR A 205 4.46 -0.89 13.97
C TYR A 205 3.23 -0.46 14.76
N VAL A 206 3.16 -0.79 16.04
CA VAL A 206 2.07 -0.39 16.95
C VAL A 206 2.61 -0.06 18.33
N TRP A 207 2.12 1.03 18.92
CA TRP A 207 2.40 1.44 20.29
C TRP A 207 1.18 2.13 20.89
N VAL A 208 1.16 2.18 22.22
CA VAL A 208 0.10 2.85 22.98
C VAL A 208 0.53 4.29 23.23
N GLU A 209 -0.30 5.26 22.86
CA GLU A 209 -0.05 6.69 23.13
C GLU A 209 -0.62 7.11 24.50
N GLU A 210 -1.73 6.49 24.91
CA GLU A 210 -2.45 6.84 26.13
C GLU A 210 -3.22 5.65 26.70
N ILE A 211 -3.17 5.47 28.03
CA ILE A 211 -4.05 4.55 28.76
C ILE A 211 -4.84 5.36 29.80
N GLY A 212 -6.06 5.74 29.45
CA GLY A 212 -6.98 6.40 30.36
C GLY A 212 -7.59 5.46 31.40
N ARG A 213 -8.65 5.90 32.08
CA ARG A 213 -9.40 5.05 33.03
C ARG A 213 -10.19 3.95 32.30
N LYS A 214 -10.81 4.31 31.18
CA LYS A 214 -11.71 3.44 30.41
C LYS A 214 -11.35 3.33 28.93
N HIS A 215 -10.28 3.98 28.47
CA HIS A 215 -9.93 4.00 27.05
C HIS A 215 -8.43 3.79 26.84
N ILE A 216 -8.09 3.26 25.67
CA ILE A 216 -6.73 3.05 25.18
C ILE A 216 -6.64 3.78 23.84
N LYS A 217 -5.69 4.69 23.73
CA LYS A 217 -5.32 5.30 22.46
C LYS A 217 -4.04 4.65 21.98
N TYR A 218 -4.05 4.06 20.79
CA TYR A 218 -2.88 3.45 20.19
C TYR A 218 -2.69 3.95 18.76
N ARG A 219 -1.46 3.92 18.30
CA ARG A 219 -1.08 4.35 16.96
C ARG A 219 -0.37 3.22 16.23
N CYS A 220 -0.61 3.19 14.93
CA CYS A 220 -0.11 2.20 14.01
C CYS A 220 0.55 2.91 12.82
N VAL A 221 1.78 2.52 12.51
CA VAL A 221 2.48 2.98 11.29
C VAL A 221 2.75 1.77 10.42
N VAL A 222 2.29 1.85 9.18
CA VAL A 222 2.44 0.78 8.19
C VAL A 222 3.51 1.19 7.21
N GLU A 223 4.63 0.48 7.22
CA GLU A 223 5.79 0.70 6.35
C GLU A 223 5.90 -0.41 5.33
N ASN A 224 6.11 -0.09 4.06
CA ASN A 224 6.47 -1.07 3.05
C ASN A 224 7.95 -1.46 3.24
N LYS A 225 8.21 -2.73 3.54
CA LYS A 225 9.55 -3.23 3.89
C LYS A 225 10.55 -3.14 2.74
N ALA A 226 10.07 -3.24 1.49
CA ALA A 226 10.94 -3.14 0.31
C ALA A 226 11.43 -1.70 0.10
N THR A 227 10.59 -0.71 0.37
CA THR A 227 10.86 0.70 0.03
C THR A 227 11.22 1.57 1.23
N GLY A 228 10.92 1.11 2.45
CA GLY A 228 10.99 1.92 3.67
C GLY A 228 9.96 3.07 3.70
N ARG A 229 9.01 3.12 2.75
CA ARG A 229 7.98 4.16 2.71
C ARG A 229 6.84 3.84 3.64
N VAL A 230 6.35 4.86 4.34
CA VAL A 230 5.14 4.74 5.16
C VAL A 230 3.91 4.80 4.26
N SER A 231 3.19 3.68 4.20
CA SER A 231 1.93 3.54 3.47
C SER A 231 0.75 4.13 4.24
N ALA A 232 0.72 3.97 5.57
CA ALA A 232 -0.33 4.55 6.40
C ALA A 232 0.15 4.92 7.81
N ASP A 233 -0.50 5.93 8.37
CA ASP A 233 -0.36 6.40 9.75
C ASP A 233 -1.76 6.48 10.36
N VAL A 234 -2.06 5.58 11.29
CA VAL A 234 -3.42 5.32 11.79
C VAL A 234 -3.45 5.40 13.31
N VAL A 235 -4.37 6.19 13.85
CA VAL A 235 -4.62 6.33 15.29
C VAL A 235 -5.98 5.73 15.61
N HIS A 236 -6.03 4.89 16.64
CA HIS A 236 -7.24 4.26 17.14
C HIS A 236 -7.49 4.69 18.59
N VAL A 237 -8.75 4.92 18.94
CA VAL A 237 -9.21 5.05 20.31
C VAL A 237 -10.18 3.90 20.58
N ALA A 238 -9.85 3.05 21.53
CA ALA A 238 -10.70 1.96 21.99
C ALA A 238 -11.19 2.21 23.41
N VAL A 239 -12.44 1.86 23.71
CA VAL A 239 -13.04 2.00 25.04
C VAL A 239 -13.27 0.62 25.63
N CYS A 240 -12.93 0.42 26.89
CA CYS A 240 -13.23 -0.81 27.61
C CYS A 240 -14.72 -0.85 27.97
N THR A 241 -15.41 -1.91 27.58
CA THR A 241 -16.83 -2.13 27.81
C THR A 241 -17.08 -3.52 28.39
N ASP A 242 -18.31 -3.77 28.82
CA ASP A 242 -18.83 -5.13 28.89
C ASP A 242 -18.85 -5.79 27.51
N THR A 243 -18.96 -7.13 27.46
CA THR A 243 -18.97 -7.88 26.20
C THR A 243 -20.20 -7.62 25.33
N ALA A 244 -21.28 -7.09 25.90
CA ALA A 244 -22.48 -6.69 25.16
C ALA A 244 -22.42 -5.22 24.67
N ILE A 245 -21.36 -4.47 25.00
CA ILE A 245 -21.14 -3.07 24.59
C ILE A 245 -22.33 -2.17 25.04
N THR A 246 -22.82 -2.41 26.25
CA THR A 246 -23.91 -1.65 26.87
C THR A 246 -23.42 -0.64 27.91
N SER A 247 -22.24 -0.86 28.48
CA SER A 247 -21.65 0.02 29.51
C SER A 247 -20.14 0.10 29.39
N SER A 248 -19.57 1.27 29.74
CA SER A 248 -18.11 1.44 29.79
C SER A 248 -17.55 1.00 31.14
N HIS A 249 -16.52 0.17 31.12
CA HIS A 249 -15.83 -0.38 32.28
C HIS A 249 -14.43 0.21 32.43
N GLU A 250 -13.86 0.09 33.62
CA GLU A 250 -12.44 0.41 33.82
C GLU A 250 -11.57 -0.64 33.15
N ILE A 251 -10.44 -0.20 32.62
CA ILE A 251 -9.43 -1.10 32.07
C ILE A 251 -8.88 -1.95 33.22
N PRO A 252 -8.89 -3.29 33.12
CA PRO A 252 -8.30 -4.16 34.12
C PRO A 252 -6.83 -3.79 34.41
N GLU A 253 -6.43 -3.81 35.68
CA GLU A 253 -5.09 -3.35 36.08
C GLU A 253 -3.97 -4.20 35.46
N ASP A 254 -4.22 -5.50 35.28
CA ASP A 254 -3.32 -6.41 34.57
C ASP A 254 -3.10 -5.96 33.12
N LEU A 255 -4.17 -5.52 32.43
CA LEU A 255 -4.09 -4.99 31.06
C LEU A 255 -3.36 -3.65 31.01
N ARG A 256 -3.64 -2.75 31.96
CA ARG A 256 -2.91 -1.48 32.09
C ARG A 256 -1.41 -1.73 32.28
N THR A 257 -1.05 -2.60 33.21
CA THR A 257 0.34 -2.94 33.53
C THR A 257 1.03 -3.59 32.34
N ALA A 258 0.37 -4.55 31.68
CA ALA A 258 0.90 -5.24 30.52
C ALA A 258 1.18 -4.29 29.34
N LEU A 259 0.23 -3.40 29.02
CA LEU A 259 0.36 -2.43 27.92
C LEU A 259 1.30 -1.27 28.23
N SER A 260 1.56 -0.96 29.51
CA SER A 260 2.47 0.12 29.91
C SER A 260 3.88 -0.03 29.35
N ARG A 261 4.31 -1.26 29.03
CA ARG A 261 5.60 -1.56 28.37
C ARG A 261 5.72 -0.95 26.97
N TYR A 262 4.59 -0.69 26.33
CA TYR A 262 4.47 -0.10 25.01
C TYR A 262 3.79 1.27 25.05
N LEU A 263 3.65 1.86 26.25
CA LEU A 263 3.16 3.22 26.42
C LEU A 263 4.28 4.20 26.08
N ILE A 264 4.12 4.91 24.97
CA ILE A 264 5.06 5.90 24.48
C ILE A 264 4.28 7.19 24.29
N THR A 265 4.44 8.11 25.23
CA THR A 265 3.87 9.45 25.14
C THR A 265 4.76 10.29 24.24
N SER A 266 4.24 10.74 23.10
CA SER A 266 4.92 11.78 22.34
C SER A 266 4.98 13.03 23.22
N SER A 267 6.19 13.44 23.64
CA SER A 267 6.39 14.75 24.25
C SER A 267 5.88 15.80 23.26
N SER A 268 4.80 16.48 23.62
CA SER A 268 4.22 17.58 22.85
C SER A 268 5.32 18.59 22.49
N SER A 269 5.67 18.67 21.21
CA SER A 269 6.38 19.78 20.59
C SER A 269 5.38 20.70 19.91
#